data_AF-A0A0S8KSF9-F1
#
_entry.id   AF-A0A0S8KSF9-F1
#
_cell.length_a   1.000
_cell.length_b   1.000
_cell.length_c   1.000
_cell.angle_alpha   90.00
_cell.angle_beta   90.00
_cell.angle_gamma   90.00
#
_symmetry.space_group_name_H-M   'P 1'
#
loop_
_entity.id
_entity.type
_entity.pdbx_description
1 polymer ?
#
loop_
_entity_poly.entity_id
_entity_poly.type
_entity_poly.pdbx_seq_one_letter_code
_entity_poly.pdbx_strand_id
1 'polypeptide(L)'
;MEGIRRLSAKGVGFALLLCLLIFFQATCAPQATFLNQKNANLPPRPRMGSYASSTVGTTFLGPNELGPHGYEYNWSEQNGIVYTCKGGHIDISHTRKAADWTAFLAARAFDRISRNKRSFTFKMREPSVYRIELTYPENWRELPQAEQERIAREIALALGPYLSYAANTWHEILTWFGYGNIAIYSEFPSAFSWEDTFSNLLGTHVAAEALRDTEHTYDKAVTLALDRELKNLGVQKASAARRASEKMRGLWFSGDWLFFVHTKSRNFDIGLDDGLVTPRLVPPIPECRGAEPQPYPVPNLDVLSEHGFSIKFEIEPKEWEKDKILSVIYPNAKEREKRLEPAVHFAPIMDYIRKAAAKKYPYNGDPQDPTPRTTFDFLEHVLPQTSTATPK
;
A
#
# COMPACT_ATOMS: atom_id res chain seq x y z
N MET A 1 -16.90 -64.91 -66.49
CA MET A 1 -16.62 -65.42 -65.13
C MET A 1 -15.42 -64.67 -64.59
N GLU A 2 -15.48 -64.39 -63.29
CA GLU A 2 -14.55 -63.63 -62.43
C GLU A 2 -13.07 -63.63 -62.86
N GLY A 3 -12.24 -62.62 -62.60
CA GLY A 3 -12.31 -61.51 -61.65
C GLY A 3 -10.90 -61.26 -61.05
N ILE A 4 -10.79 -60.21 -60.21
CA ILE A 4 -9.70 -59.92 -59.24
C ILE A 4 -8.48 -59.17 -59.83
N ARG A 5 -8.47 -57.81 -59.74
CA ARG A 5 -7.92 -56.92 -58.68
C ARG A 5 -6.38 -56.88 -58.64
N ARG A 6 -5.75 -55.75 -59.05
CA ARG A 6 -5.29 -54.58 -58.23
C ARG A 6 -4.17 -54.97 -57.23
N LEU A 7 -3.04 -54.28 -57.05
CA LEU A 7 -2.63 -52.88 -57.20
C LEU A 7 -1.10 -52.81 -56.94
N SER A 8 -0.40 -51.77 -57.41
CA SER A 8 0.50 -50.90 -56.62
C SER A 8 1.58 -50.23 -57.47
N ALA A 9 1.67 -48.90 -57.39
CA ALA A 9 2.91 -48.17 -57.66
C ALA A 9 2.95 -46.89 -56.80
N LYS A 10 4.10 -46.69 -56.13
CA LYS A 10 4.49 -45.53 -55.32
C LYS A 10 5.37 -44.57 -56.17
N GLY A 11 5.47 -43.30 -55.75
CA GLY A 11 6.56 -42.36 -56.11
C GLY A 11 6.09 -41.10 -56.85
N VAL A 12 5.81 -39.97 -56.18
CA VAL A 12 6.69 -38.83 -55.80
C VAL A 12 7.15 -37.95 -56.98
N GLY A 13 6.74 -36.67 -56.96
CA GLY A 13 7.43 -35.56 -57.66
C GLY A 13 6.55 -34.35 -58.04
N PHE A 14 6.64 -33.24 -57.25
CA PHE A 14 6.70 -31.80 -57.63
C PHE A 14 5.80 -31.29 -58.79
N ALA A 15 5.00 -30.20 -58.70
CA ALA A 15 5.33 -28.87 -58.21
C ALA A 15 4.13 -27.88 -58.37
N LEU A 16 4.15 -26.81 -57.55
CA LEU A 16 3.64 -25.45 -57.82
C LEU A 16 2.16 -25.24 -58.21
N LEU A 17 1.30 -24.98 -57.22
CA LEU A 17 0.48 -23.75 -57.13
C LEU A 17 -0.32 -23.78 -55.81
N LEU A 18 0.27 -23.27 -54.73
CA LEU A 18 -0.53 -22.87 -53.57
C LEU A 18 -0.08 -21.47 -53.20
N CYS A 19 -0.85 -20.49 -53.66
CA CYS A 19 -0.72 -19.09 -53.26
C CYS A 19 -0.63 -19.02 -51.74
N LEU A 20 0.48 -18.43 -51.27
CA LEU A 20 0.61 -17.89 -49.93
C LEU A 20 -0.51 -16.87 -49.69
N LEU A 21 -1.63 -17.31 -49.13
CA LEU A 21 -2.43 -16.50 -48.23
C LEU A 21 -1.88 -16.75 -46.82
N ILE A 22 -0.69 -16.23 -46.56
CA ILE A 22 -0.28 -15.98 -45.17
C ILE A 22 -1.11 -14.78 -44.74
N PHE A 23 -2.27 -15.07 -44.16
CA PHE A 23 -2.89 -14.13 -43.24
C PHE A 23 -1.84 -13.86 -42.16
N PHE A 24 -1.22 -12.68 -42.21
CA PHE A 24 -0.63 -12.06 -41.04
C PHE A 24 -1.79 -11.83 -40.06
N GLN A 25 -2.20 -12.87 -39.35
CA GLN A 25 -2.79 -12.67 -38.04
C GLN A 25 -1.65 -12.13 -37.20
N ALA A 26 -1.56 -10.80 -37.12
CA ALA A 26 -1.05 -10.18 -35.92
C ALA A 26 -1.96 -10.68 -34.80
N THR A 27 -1.63 -11.86 -34.25
CA THR A 27 -2.15 -12.28 -32.97
C THR A 27 -1.54 -11.28 -32.00
N CYS A 28 -2.26 -10.18 -31.78
CA CYS A 28 -2.09 -9.40 -30.58
C CYS A 28 -2.27 -10.43 -29.46
N ALA A 29 -1.16 -10.90 -28.89
CA ALA A 29 -1.22 -11.75 -27.71
C ALA A 29 -2.13 -11.00 -26.73
N PRO A 30 -3.19 -11.62 -26.18
CA PRO A 30 -4.05 -10.94 -25.23
C PRO A 30 -3.14 -10.40 -24.13
N GLN A 31 -2.98 -9.08 -24.09
CA GLN A 31 -2.08 -8.42 -23.15
C GLN A 31 -2.60 -8.77 -21.76
N ALA A 32 -1.71 -9.28 -20.91
CA ALA A 32 -2.07 -9.83 -19.62
C ALA A 32 -2.93 -8.83 -18.82
N THR A 33 -4.18 -9.19 -18.58
CA THR A 33 -5.07 -8.45 -17.69
C THR A 33 -4.48 -8.49 -16.28
N PHE A 34 -4.39 -7.34 -15.59
CA PHE A 34 -3.82 -7.22 -14.25
C PHE A 34 -4.33 -8.26 -13.25
N LEU A 35 -5.62 -8.57 -13.35
CA LEU A 35 -6.30 -9.62 -12.62
C LEU A 35 -7.13 -10.45 -13.60
N ASN A 36 -7.41 -11.71 -13.24
CA ASN A 36 -8.41 -12.47 -13.97
C ASN A 36 -9.79 -11.77 -13.91
N GLN A 37 -10.68 -12.07 -14.86
CA GLN A 37 -11.96 -11.36 -14.99
C GLN A 37 -12.82 -11.41 -13.73
N LYS A 38 -12.77 -12.51 -12.96
CA LYS A 38 -13.50 -12.64 -11.69
C LYS A 38 -12.95 -11.64 -10.66
N ASN A 39 -11.64 -11.66 -10.45
CA ASN A 39 -10.96 -10.83 -9.44
C ASN A 39 -10.99 -9.34 -9.79
N ALA A 40 -10.94 -8.97 -11.06
CA ALA A 40 -11.11 -7.59 -11.51
C ALA A 40 -12.49 -6.99 -11.16
N ASN A 41 -13.50 -7.83 -10.92
CA ASN A 41 -14.86 -7.43 -10.57
C ASN A 41 -15.22 -7.61 -9.09
N LEU A 42 -14.34 -8.25 -8.30
CA LEU A 42 -14.55 -8.47 -6.88
C LEU A 42 -13.59 -7.59 -6.07
N PRO A 43 -14.10 -6.74 -5.17
CA PRO A 43 -13.22 -5.97 -4.30
C PRO A 43 -12.38 -6.91 -3.43
N PRO A 44 -11.17 -6.49 -3.03
CA PRO A 44 -10.29 -7.28 -2.17
C PRO A 44 -10.99 -7.77 -0.90
N ARG A 45 -10.66 -9.00 -0.49
CA ARG A 45 -11.16 -9.56 0.76
C ARG A 45 -10.59 -8.81 1.98
N PRO A 46 -11.32 -8.79 3.12
CA PRO A 46 -10.76 -8.26 4.34
C PRO A 46 -9.57 -9.12 4.82
N ARG A 47 -8.55 -8.43 5.35
CA ARG A 47 -7.48 -9.01 6.17
C ARG A 47 -7.48 -8.27 7.49
N MET A 48 -7.49 -9.02 8.59
CA MET A 48 -7.40 -8.41 9.91
C MET A 48 -5.94 -8.06 10.16
N GLY A 49 -5.65 -6.78 10.35
CA GLY A 49 -4.34 -6.30 10.78
C GLY A 49 -3.99 -6.82 12.18
N SER A 50 -2.72 -6.73 12.52
CA SER A 50 -2.21 -6.98 13.87
C SER A 50 -1.44 -5.77 14.34
N TYR A 51 -1.30 -5.60 15.65
CA TYR A 51 -0.44 -4.56 16.19
C TYR A 51 0.97 -5.12 16.33
N ALA A 52 1.99 -4.37 15.91
CA ALA A 52 3.39 -4.71 16.14
C ALA A 52 3.79 -4.74 17.63
N SER A 53 2.83 -4.61 18.54
CA SER A 53 2.95 -4.90 19.96
C SER A 53 3.07 -6.39 20.25
N SER A 54 3.93 -6.75 21.19
CA SER A 54 4.16 -8.14 21.60
C SER A 54 3.16 -8.55 22.68
N THR A 55 1.88 -8.49 22.33
CA THR A 55 0.77 -8.82 23.23
C THR A 55 0.23 -10.23 22.95
N VAL A 56 -0.55 -10.76 23.89
CA VAL A 56 -1.30 -12.00 23.66
C VAL A 56 -2.25 -11.77 22.49
N GLY A 57 -2.09 -12.57 21.43
CA GLY A 57 -2.85 -12.47 20.18
C GLY A 57 -2.04 -11.97 18.98
N THR A 58 -0.86 -11.38 19.19
CA THR A 58 0.03 -10.98 18.08
C THR A 58 0.85 -12.17 17.59
N THR A 59 0.76 -12.46 16.29
CA THR A 59 1.61 -13.43 15.60
C THR A 59 2.82 -12.73 15.01
N PHE A 60 4.02 -13.16 15.38
CA PHE A 60 5.26 -12.74 14.71
C PHE A 60 5.71 -13.81 13.73
N LEU A 61 6.14 -13.39 12.55
CA LEU A 61 6.55 -14.27 11.45
C LEU A 61 8.00 -14.00 11.07
N GLY A 62 8.67 -15.04 10.59
CA GLY A 62 9.96 -15.01 9.92
C GLY A 62 9.81 -15.16 8.40
N PRO A 63 10.92 -15.07 7.64
CA PRO A 63 10.91 -15.00 6.18
C PRO A 63 10.18 -16.16 5.49
N ASN A 64 10.27 -17.37 6.05
CA ASN A 64 9.74 -18.58 5.42
C ASN A 64 8.34 -18.96 5.93
N GLU A 65 7.69 -18.10 6.71
CA GLU A 65 6.46 -18.42 7.43
C GLU A 65 5.22 -17.72 6.85
N LEU A 66 5.39 -16.84 5.85
CA LEU A 66 4.29 -16.03 5.28
C LEU A 66 3.34 -16.84 4.39
N GLY A 67 3.81 -17.93 3.80
CA GLY A 67 3.09 -18.69 2.78
C GLY A 67 2.79 -17.90 1.50
N PRO A 68 2.12 -18.54 0.52
CA PRO A 68 1.73 -17.86 -0.72
C PRO A 68 0.66 -16.81 -0.47
N HIS A 69 0.74 -15.70 -1.21
CA HIS A 69 -0.35 -14.74 -1.29
C HIS A 69 -1.59 -15.38 -1.96
N GLY A 70 -2.78 -14.93 -1.56
CA GLY A 70 -4.00 -15.20 -2.30
C GLY A 70 -4.93 -13.98 -2.29
N TYR A 71 -5.25 -13.46 -3.46
CA TYR A 71 -6.29 -12.45 -3.65
C TYR A 71 -7.65 -12.98 -3.13
N GLU A 72 -7.94 -14.24 -3.45
CA GLU A 72 -9.03 -15.00 -2.84
C GLU A 72 -8.57 -15.69 -1.54
N TYR A 73 -9.51 -16.32 -0.83
CA TYR A 73 -9.17 -17.01 0.41
C TYR A 73 -8.20 -18.19 0.16
N ASN A 74 -7.08 -18.19 0.88
CA ASN A 74 -6.04 -19.20 0.80
C ASN A 74 -5.61 -19.65 2.20
N TRP A 75 -5.81 -20.92 2.53
CA TRP A 75 -5.48 -21.51 3.84
C TRP A 75 -3.98 -21.49 4.17
N SER A 76 -3.12 -21.42 3.15
CA SER A 76 -1.67 -21.37 3.35
C SER A 76 -1.14 -19.95 3.55
N GLU A 77 -1.97 -18.92 3.32
CA GLU A 77 -1.59 -17.53 3.53
C GLU A 77 -1.55 -17.21 5.03
N GLN A 78 -0.37 -16.85 5.55
CA GLN A 78 -0.18 -16.48 6.96
C GLN A 78 0.00 -14.98 7.10
N ASN A 79 -0.72 -14.36 8.05
CA ASN A 79 -0.62 -12.95 8.34
C ASN A 79 -0.14 -12.71 9.77
N GLY A 80 0.58 -11.61 9.98
CA GLY A 80 1.22 -11.27 11.24
C GLY A 80 2.26 -10.18 11.04
N ILE A 81 3.10 -9.99 12.04
CA ILE A 81 4.13 -8.95 12.08
C ILE A 81 5.48 -9.57 11.75
N VAL A 82 6.17 -9.02 10.76
CA VAL A 82 7.60 -9.28 10.52
C VAL A 82 8.43 -8.11 11.02
N TYR A 83 9.73 -8.32 11.18
CA TYR A 83 10.68 -7.25 11.43
C TYR A 83 11.80 -7.32 10.40
N THR A 84 12.17 -6.16 9.87
CA THR A 84 13.25 -6.01 8.89
C THR A 84 14.23 -4.95 9.38
N CYS A 85 15.51 -5.11 9.07
CA CYS A 85 16.54 -4.19 9.57
C CYS A 85 16.38 -2.76 9.04
N LYS A 86 15.84 -2.58 7.83
CA LYS A 86 15.70 -1.27 7.19
C LYS A 86 14.26 -0.76 7.13
N GLY A 87 13.26 -1.62 7.33
CA GLY A 87 11.84 -1.27 7.31
C GLY A 87 11.17 -1.32 8.68
N GLY A 88 11.86 -1.77 9.73
CA GLY A 88 11.29 -1.91 11.07
C GLY A 88 10.24 -3.03 11.13
N HIS A 89 9.22 -2.84 11.98
CA HIS A 89 8.05 -3.73 12.00
C HIS A 89 7.18 -3.50 10.77
N ILE A 90 6.67 -4.58 10.19
CA ILE A 90 5.78 -4.54 9.01
C ILE A 90 4.59 -5.46 9.28
N ASP A 91 3.38 -4.94 9.12
CA ASP A 91 2.15 -5.73 9.11
C ASP A 91 1.90 -6.31 7.72
N ILE A 92 1.99 -7.65 7.63
CA ILE A 92 1.77 -8.39 6.37
C ILE A 92 0.31 -8.34 5.92
N SER A 93 -0.65 -8.24 6.84
CA SER A 93 -2.06 -8.05 6.49
C SER A 93 -2.28 -6.72 5.78
N HIS A 94 -1.72 -5.63 6.31
CA HIS A 94 -1.79 -4.30 5.67
C HIS A 94 -1.07 -4.30 4.32
N THR A 95 0.13 -4.86 4.26
CA THR A 95 0.90 -4.99 3.02
C THR A 95 0.11 -5.71 1.93
N ARG A 96 -0.48 -6.88 2.23
CA ARG A 96 -1.27 -7.65 1.26
C ARG A 96 -2.61 -7.00 0.91
N LYS A 97 -3.26 -6.35 1.88
CA LYS A 97 -4.49 -5.58 1.64
C LYS A 97 -4.21 -4.43 0.66
N ALA A 98 -3.15 -3.65 0.89
CA ALA A 98 -2.75 -2.55 0.01
C ALA A 98 -2.31 -3.06 -1.38
N ALA A 99 -1.68 -4.23 -1.46
CA ALA A 99 -1.35 -4.87 -2.73
C ALA A 99 -2.62 -5.20 -3.55
N ASP A 100 -3.61 -5.85 -2.92
CA ASP A 100 -4.85 -6.23 -3.61
C ASP A 100 -5.69 -5.02 -4.02
N TRP A 101 -5.76 -3.99 -3.19
CA TRP A 101 -6.42 -2.74 -3.57
C TRP A 101 -5.72 -2.06 -4.73
N THR A 102 -4.38 -2.08 -4.76
CA THR A 102 -3.59 -1.56 -5.88
C THR A 102 -3.93 -2.30 -7.18
N ALA A 103 -3.93 -3.63 -7.16
CA ALA A 103 -4.26 -4.46 -8.32
C ALA A 103 -5.70 -4.28 -8.79
N PHE A 104 -6.65 -4.25 -7.85
CA PHE A 104 -8.07 -4.01 -8.16
C PHE A 104 -8.29 -2.65 -8.80
N LEU A 105 -7.67 -1.60 -8.26
CA LEU A 105 -7.83 -0.24 -8.76
C LEU A 105 -7.12 -0.04 -10.10
N ALA A 106 -5.96 -0.67 -10.33
CA ALA A 106 -5.31 -0.71 -11.64
C ALA A 106 -6.20 -1.42 -12.68
N ALA A 107 -6.72 -2.60 -12.36
CA ALA A 107 -7.66 -3.34 -13.23
C ALA A 107 -8.90 -2.51 -13.58
N ARG A 108 -9.48 -1.84 -12.57
CA ARG A 108 -10.63 -0.96 -12.76
C ARG A 108 -10.30 0.26 -13.61
N ALA A 109 -9.17 0.92 -13.36
CA ALA A 109 -8.73 2.08 -14.14
C ALA A 109 -8.52 1.69 -15.61
N PHE A 110 -7.81 0.59 -15.87
CA PHE A 110 -7.57 0.08 -17.22
C PHE A 110 -8.87 -0.21 -17.96
N ASP A 111 -9.80 -0.96 -17.35
CA ASP A 111 -11.10 -1.26 -17.96
C ASP A 111 -11.87 0.02 -18.33
N ARG A 112 -11.85 1.04 -17.46
CA ARG A 112 -12.53 2.32 -17.70
C ARG A 112 -11.87 3.08 -18.84
N ILE A 113 -10.53 3.16 -18.84
CA ILE A 113 -9.78 3.87 -19.87
C ILE A 113 -9.99 3.22 -21.24
N SER A 114 -9.83 1.89 -21.33
CA SER A 114 -10.03 1.12 -22.56
C SER A 114 -11.46 1.23 -23.13
N ARG A 115 -12.46 1.47 -22.28
CA ARG A 115 -13.85 1.73 -22.68
C ARG A 115 -14.18 3.20 -22.90
N ASN A 116 -13.16 4.07 -22.95
CA ASN A 116 -13.32 5.52 -23.08
C ASN A 116 -14.23 6.15 -22.00
N LYS A 117 -14.23 5.58 -20.79
CA LYS A 117 -14.99 6.09 -19.63
C LYS A 117 -14.09 6.98 -18.79
N ARG A 118 -14.44 8.27 -18.77
CA ARG A 118 -13.70 9.30 -18.04
C ARG A 118 -13.90 9.30 -16.53
N SER A 119 -14.81 8.51 -15.99
CA SER A 119 -15.04 8.52 -14.55
C SER A 119 -15.40 7.15 -13.99
N PHE A 120 -15.03 6.95 -12.74
CA PHE A 120 -15.45 5.80 -11.95
C PHE A 120 -15.40 6.14 -10.47
N THR A 121 -16.08 5.31 -9.69
CA THR A 121 -16.06 5.38 -8.23
C THR A 121 -15.65 4.04 -7.65
N PHE A 122 -15.16 4.06 -6.42
CA PHE A 122 -15.00 2.86 -5.61
C PHE A 122 -15.32 3.16 -4.14
N LYS A 123 -15.50 2.09 -3.37
CA LYS A 123 -15.62 2.13 -1.92
C LYS A 123 -14.70 1.06 -1.37
N MET A 124 -14.04 1.36 -0.27
CA MET A 124 -13.41 0.35 0.56
C MET A 124 -14.46 -0.20 1.55
N ARG A 125 -14.01 -0.73 2.68
CA ARG A 125 -14.94 -1.23 3.71
C ARG A 125 -15.65 -0.07 4.40
N GLU A 126 -14.94 1.04 4.59
CA GLU A 126 -15.51 2.25 5.14
C GLU A 126 -16.57 2.87 4.21
N PRO A 127 -17.58 3.56 4.77
CA PRO A 127 -18.67 4.19 4.01
C PRO A 127 -18.26 5.19 2.93
N SER A 128 -17.07 5.78 3.05
CA SER A 128 -16.50 6.79 2.15
C SER A 128 -16.61 6.40 0.67
N VAL A 129 -16.89 7.40 -0.16
CA VAL A 129 -16.99 7.22 -1.61
C VAL A 129 -15.86 7.95 -2.31
N TYR A 130 -15.02 7.17 -2.98
CA TYR A 130 -13.89 7.68 -3.77
C TYR A 130 -14.36 7.93 -5.20
N ARG A 131 -14.10 9.12 -5.73
CA ARG A 131 -14.49 9.55 -7.07
C ARG A 131 -13.27 9.95 -7.88
N ILE A 132 -13.21 9.42 -9.10
CA ILE A 132 -12.13 9.64 -10.04
C ILE A 132 -12.75 10.17 -11.32
N GLU A 133 -12.24 11.32 -11.77
CA GLU A 133 -12.55 11.92 -13.07
C GLU A 133 -11.24 12.13 -13.82
N LEU A 134 -11.15 11.60 -15.03
CA LEU A 134 -9.98 11.65 -15.90
C LEU A 134 -10.27 12.59 -17.08
N THR A 135 -9.33 13.49 -17.34
CA THR A 135 -9.25 14.23 -18.59
C THR A 135 -8.30 13.50 -19.51
N TYR A 136 -8.70 13.27 -20.75
CA TYR A 136 -7.91 12.56 -21.76
C TYR A 136 -7.26 13.58 -22.69
N PRO A 137 -6.12 13.26 -23.32
CA PRO A 137 -5.54 14.12 -24.35
C PRO A 137 -6.49 14.24 -25.55
N GLU A 138 -6.46 15.37 -26.25
CA GLU A 138 -7.40 15.69 -27.34
C GLU A 138 -7.35 14.65 -28.46
N ASN A 139 -6.15 14.17 -28.81
CA ASN A 139 -5.91 13.19 -29.85
C ASN A 139 -6.16 11.73 -29.40
N TRP A 140 -6.63 11.48 -28.17
CA TRP A 140 -6.78 10.12 -27.63
C TRP A 140 -7.52 9.16 -28.58
N ARG A 141 -8.62 9.63 -29.19
CA ARG A 141 -9.46 8.82 -30.09
C ARG A 141 -8.84 8.57 -31.46
N GLU A 142 -7.83 9.35 -31.83
CA GLU A 142 -7.13 9.27 -33.10
C GLU A 142 -5.91 8.34 -33.04
N LEU A 143 -5.45 8.02 -31.82
CA LEU A 143 -4.35 7.10 -31.60
C LEU A 143 -4.69 5.68 -32.09
N PRO A 144 -3.74 4.93 -32.66
CA PRO A 144 -3.91 3.51 -32.95
C PRO A 144 -4.33 2.72 -31.70
N GLN A 145 -5.16 1.69 -31.88
CA GLN A 145 -5.70 0.90 -30.76
C GLN A 145 -4.60 0.32 -29.85
N ALA A 146 -3.52 -0.20 -30.44
CA ALA A 146 -2.40 -0.75 -29.68
C ALA A 146 -1.70 0.31 -28.80
N GLU A 147 -1.65 1.56 -29.29
CA GLU A 147 -1.07 2.68 -28.54
C GLU A 147 -2.00 3.15 -27.42
N GLN A 148 -3.31 3.22 -27.68
CA GLN A 148 -4.30 3.47 -26.64
C GLN A 148 -4.21 2.41 -25.53
N GLU A 149 -4.09 1.13 -25.88
CA GLU A 149 -4.00 0.04 -24.91
C GLU A 149 -2.71 0.14 -24.07
N ARG A 150 -1.57 0.41 -24.72
CA ARG A 150 -0.28 0.62 -24.05
C ARG A 150 -0.35 1.78 -23.05
N ILE A 151 -0.82 2.96 -23.49
CA ILE A 151 -0.95 4.14 -22.64
C ILE A 151 -1.95 3.88 -21.51
N ALA A 152 -3.11 3.29 -21.81
CA ALA A 152 -4.11 2.94 -20.79
C ALA A 152 -3.52 2.06 -19.69
N ARG A 153 -2.65 1.10 -20.06
CA ARG A 153 -1.96 0.23 -19.12
C ARG A 153 -0.98 1.01 -18.23
N GLU A 154 -0.19 1.92 -18.81
CA GLU A 154 0.75 2.78 -18.07
C GLU A 154 0.02 3.69 -17.08
N ILE A 155 -1.04 4.37 -17.54
CA ILE A 155 -1.89 5.20 -16.67
C ILE A 155 -2.49 4.38 -15.53
N ALA A 156 -3.00 3.18 -15.82
CA ALA A 156 -3.57 2.31 -14.81
C ALA A 156 -2.55 1.81 -13.77
N LEU A 157 -1.31 1.54 -14.20
CA LEU A 157 -0.20 1.17 -13.31
C LEU A 157 0.25 2.30 -12.38
N ALA A 158 0.02 3.57 -12.75
CA ALA A 158 0.24 4.71 -11.85
C ALA A 158 -0.97 4.98 -10.95
N LEU A 159 -2.19 4.89 -11.49
CA LEU A 159 -3.41 5.13 -10.73
C LEU A 159 -3.65 4.10 -9.62
N GLY A 160 -3.40 2.83 -9.87
CA GLY A 160 -3.59 1.75 -8.88
C GLY A 160 -2.91 2.04 -7.53
N PRO A 161 -1.58 2.20 -7.49
CA PRO A 161 -0.85 2.43 -6.24
C PRO A 161 -1.19 3.80 -5.63
N TYR A 162 -1.34 4.86 -6.42
CA TYR A 162 -1.73 6.19 -5.92
C TYR A 162 -3.08 6.19 -5.21
N LEU A 163 -4.11 5.64 -5.86
CA LEU A 163 -5.45 5.57 -5.30
C LEU A 163 -5.50 4.66 -4.07
N SER A 164 -4.80 3.52 -4.09
CA SER A 164 -4.71 2.61 -2.95
C SER A 164 -4.02 3.27 -1.76
N TYR A 165 -2.86 3.91 -1.96
CA TYR A 165 -2.11 4.54 -0.88
C TYR A 165 -2.89 5.70 -0.24
N ALA A 166 -3.52 6.54 -1.06
CA ALA A 166 -4.36 7.62 -0.57
C ALA A 166 -5.59 7.12 0.19
N ALA A 167 -6.20 6.01 -0.25
CA ALA A 167 -7.35 5.42 0.42
C ALA A 167 -6.97 4.74 1.76
N ASN A 168 -5.81 4.06 1.83
CA ASN A 168 -5.30 3.56 3.12
C ASN A 168 -4.90 4.72 4.06
N THR A 169 -4.33 5.80 3.54
CA THR A 169 -4.06 7.02 4.34
C THR A 169 -5.37 7.63 4.87
N TRP A 170 -6.42 7.68 4.06
CA TRP A 170 -7.74 8.11 4.50
C TRP A 170 -8.30 7.21 5.61
N HIS A 171 -8.12 5.89 5.50
CA HIS A 171 -8.48 4.96 6.56
C HIS A 171 -7.77 5.30 7.88
N GLU A 172 -6.47 5.58 7.86
CA GLU A 172 -5.73 6.00 9.07
C GLU A 172 -6.21 7.34 9.64
N ILE A 173 -6.59 8.29 8.77
CA ILE A 173 -7.24 9.54 9.19
C ILE A 173 -8.57 9.22 9.89
N LEU A 174 -9.43 8.39 9.30
CA LEU A 174 -10.71 8.02 9.90
C LEU A 174 -10.53 7.38 11.29
N THR A 175 -9.62 6.41 11.42
CA THR A 175 -9.36 5.71 12.68
C THR A 175 -8.80 6.66 13.74
N TRP A 176 -7.99 7.66 13.36
CA TRP A 176 -7.54 8.71 14.29
C TRP A 176 -8.70 9.53 14.87
N PHE A 177 -9.73 9.81 14.07
CA PHE A 177 -10.92 10.55 14.53
C PHE A 177 -11.95 9.67 15.27
N GLY A 178 -11.65 8.38 15.43
CA GLY A 178 -12.42 7.45 16.26
C GLY A 178 -13.18 6.37 15.48
N TYR A 179 -13.05 6.32 14.15
CA TYR A 179 -13.68 5.27 13.35
C TYR A 179 -13.29 3.86 13.82
N GLY A 180 -14.22 2.91 13.70
CA GLY A 180 -13.98 1.50 13.96
C GLY A 180 -15.00 0.62 13.26
N ASN A 181 -14.56 -0.50 12.68
CA ASN A 181 -15.44 -1.39 11.91
C ASN A 181 -16.38 -2.23 12.79
N ILE A 182 -16.15 -2.30 14.10
CA ILE A 182 -17.00 -2.99 15.07
C ILE A 182 -17.61 -1.91 15.96
N ALA A 183 -18.94 -1.85 16.05
CA ALA A 183 -19.69 -0.78 16.72
C ALA A 183 -19.34 -0.55 18.22
N ILE A 184 -18.49 -1.39 18.82
CA ILE A 184 -18.10 -1.36 20.23
C ILE A 184 -16.59 -1.08 20.40
N TYR A 185 -15.77 -1.13 19.33
CA TYR A 185 -14.32 -0.95 19.40
C TYR A 185 -13.82 0.07 18.38
N SER A 186 -13.20 1.14 18.88
CA SER A 186 -12.49 2.11 18.04
C SER A 186 -11.21 1.48 17.49
N GLU A 187 -10.92 1.71 16.22
CA GLU A 187 -9.64 1.34 15.59
C GLU A 187 -8.55 2.41 15.84
N PHE A 188 -8.81 3.38 16.73
CA PHE A 188 -7.81 4.38 17.14
C PHE A 188 -6.44 3.80 17.56
N PRO A 189 -6.34 2.62 18.21
CA PRO A 189 -5.04 2.01 18.47
C PRO A 189 -4.23 1.69 17.20
N SER A 190 -4.85 1.38 16.06
CA SER A 190 -4.12 1.20 14.79
C SER A 190 -3.73 2.55 14.19
N ALA A 191 -4.60 3.55 14.21
CA ALA A 191 -4.41 4.86 13.56
C ALA A 191 -2.96 5.37 13.50
N PHE A 192 -2.29 5.23 12.35
CA PHE A 192 -0.88 5.61 12.18
C PHE A 192 0.07 4.98 13.21
N SER A 193 -0.10 3.71 13.57
CA SER A 193 0.89 2.96 14.33
C SER A 193 2.26 3.02 13.63
N TRP A 194 3.35 2.71 14.34
CA TRP A 194 4.69 2.96 13.81
C TRP A 194 4.99 2.15 12.54
N GLU A 195 4.30 1.03 12.35
CA GLU A 195 4.37 0.14 11.19
C GLU A 195 3.36 0.45 10.08
N ASP A 196 2.20 1.04 10.38
CA ASP A 196 1.05 1.02 9.46
C ASP A 196 1.29 1.76 8.15
N THR A 197 1.76 3.00 8.23
CA THR A 197 1.95 3.83 7.04
C THR A 197 2.95 3.21 6.06
N PHE A 198 4.05 2.67 6.59
CA PHE A 198 5.07 2.01 5.78
C PHE A 198 4.57 0.66 5.25
N SER A 199 3.82 -0.12 6.04
CA SER A 199 3.23 -1.39 5.59
C SER A 199 2.23 -1.19 4.45
N ASN A 200 1.39 -0.16 4.56
CA ASN A 200 0.45 0.24 3.52
C ASN A 200 1.20 0.67 2.24
N LEU A 201 2.24 1.49 2.37
CA LEU A 201 3.06 1.91 1.22
C LEU A 201 3.76 0.74 0.55
N LEU A 202 4.45 -0.12 1.34
CA LEU A 202 5.15 -1.31 0.86
C LEU A 202 4.24 -2.20 0.02
N GLY A 203 2.98 -2.38 0.45
CA GLY A 203 1.99 -3.15 -0.30
C GLY A 203 1.73 -2.61 -1.71
N THR A 204 1.73 -1.28 -1.86
CA THR A 204 1.56 -0.66 -3.19
C THR A 204 2.78 -0.87 -4.10
N HIS A 205 3.99 -0.87 -3.54
CA HIS A 205 5.22 -1.19 -4.27
C HIS A 205 5.27 -2.64 -4.71
N VAL A 206 4.97 -3.56 -3.79
CA VAL A 206 4.88 -5.01 -4.07
C VAL A 206 3.88 -5.29 -5.19
N ALA A 207 2.70 -4.66 -5.16
CA ALA A 207 1.73 -4.83 -6.24
C ALA A 207 2.19 -4.16 -7.54
N ALA A 208 2.78 -2.97 -7.49
CA ALA A 208 3.29 -2.31 -8.69
C ALA A 208 4.35 -3.17 -9.41
N GLU A 209 5.22 -3.85 -8.66
CA GLU A 209 6.15 -4.84 -9.20
C GLU A 209 5.39 -6.05 -9.77
N ALA A 210 4.49 -6.65 -8.99
CA ALA A 210 3.73 -7.83 -9.40
C ALA A 210 2.86 -7.61 -10.66
N LEU A 211 2.29 -6.43 -10.83
CA LEU A 211 1.47 -6.07 -12.01
C LEU A 211 2.30 -5.87 -13.29
N ARG A 212 3.63 -5.76 -13.17
CA ARG A 212 4.55 -5.74 -14.31
C ARG A 212 5.10 -7.13 -14.65
N ASP A 213 4.88 -8.11 -13.78
CA ASP A 213 5.24 -9.50 -14.03
C ASP A 213 4.29 -10.10 -15.08
N THR A 214 4.85 -10.50 -16.23
CA THR A 214 4.11 -11.14 -17.33
C THR A 214 4.29 -12.65 -17.36
N GLU A 215 5.11 -13.20 -16.48
CA GLU A 215 5.48 -14.63 -16.46
C GLU A 215 4.63 -15.42 -15.46
N HIS A 216 4.12 -14.76 -14.42
CA HIS A 216 3.42 -15.39 -13.31
C HIS A 216 1.96 -14.95 -13.18
N THR A 217 1.16 -15.76 -12.49
CA THR A 217 -0.14 -15.33 -12.00
C THR A 217 0.02 -14.22 -10.96
N TYR A 218 -0.97 -13.35 -10.81
CA TYR A 218 -0.94 -12.27 -9.82
C TYR A 218 -0.53 -12.74 -8.41
N ASP A 219 -1.16 -13.82 -7.91
CA ASP A 219 -0.85 -14.35 -6.57
C ASP A 219 0.61 -14.80 -6.44
N LYS A 220 1.15 -15.42 -7.49
CA LYS A 220 2.55 -15.86 -7.53
C LYS A 220 3.49 -14.66 -7.64
N ALA A 221 3.16 -13.68 -8.48
CA ALA A 221 3.94 -12.46 -8.65
C ALA A 221 4.02 -11.65 -7.35
N VAL A 222 2.90 -11.45 -6.63
CA VAL A 222 2.88 -10.80 -5.32
C VAL A 222 3.70 -11.59 -4.29
N THR A 223 3.60 -12.92 -4.28
CA THR A 223 4.40 -13.76 -3.38
C THR A 223 5.89 -13.55 -3.61
N LEU A 224 6.33 -13.51 -4.88
CA LEU A 224 7.74 -13.32 -5.24
C LEU A 224 8.22 -11.90 -4.94
N ALA A 225 7.43 -10.88 -5.30
CA ALA A 225 7.76 -9.48 -5.05
C ALA A 225 7.86 -9.20 -3.53
N LEU A 226 6.91 -9.68 -2.73
CA LEU A 226 6.96 -9.53 -1.27
C LEU A 226 8.19 -10.21 -0.66
N ASP A 227 8.52 -11.42 -1.10
CA ASP A 227 9.73 -12.13 -0.63
C ASP A 227 11.02 -11.37 -0.99
N ARG A 228 11.12 -10.84 -2.22
CA ARG A 228 12.25 -9.99 -2.64
C ARG A 228 12.37 -8.73 -1.79
N GLU A 229 11.26 -8.01 -1.60
CA GLU A 229 11.24 -6.77 -0.82
C GLU A 229 11.62 -7.00 0.65
N LEU A 230 11.07 -8.03 1.28
CA LEU A 230 11.44 -8.37 2.66
C LEU A 230 12.92 -8.77 2.79
N LYS A 231 13.48 -9.48 1.80
CA LYS A 231 14.92 -9.78 1.76
C LYS A 231 15.76 -8.51 1.59
N ASN A 232 15.37 -7.59 0.70
CA ASN A 232 16.06 -6.32 0.48
C ASN A 232 16.10 -5.44 1.75
N LEU A 233 15.01 -5.45 2.52
CA LEU A 233 14.88 -4.75 3.80
C LEU A 233 15.59 -5.48 4.96
N GLY A 234 16.07 -6.71 4.75
CA GLY A 234 16.79 -7.50 5.75
C GLY A 234 15.86 -8.12 6.79
N VAL A 235 14.83 -8.84 6.35
CA VAL A 235 13.88 -9.57 7.21
C VAL A 235 14.57 -10.52 8.19
N GLN A 236 14.06 -10.51 9.42
CA GLN A 236 14.60 -11.26 10.55
C GLN A 236 13.71 -12.44 10.95
N LYS A 237 14.23 -13.33 11.80
CA LYS A 237 13.45 -14.42 12.40
C LYS A 237 12.33 -13.86 13.28
N ALA A 238 11.22 -14.59 13.42
CA ALA A 238 10.09 -14.23 14.28
C ALA A 238 10.51 -13.87 15.72
N SER A 239 11.49 -14.59 16.29
CA SER A 239 11.99 -14.31 17.64
C SER A 239 12.67 -12.95 17.75
N ALA A 240 13.38 -12.50 16.70
CA ALA A 240 13.98 -11.17 16.65
C ALA A 240 12.90 -10.09 16.50
N ALA A 241 11.88 -10.32 15.67
CA ALA A 241 10.73 -9.42 15.53
C ALA A 241 9.99 -9.21 16.85
N ARG A 242 9.75 -10.31 17.60
CA ARG A 242 9.15 -10.26 18.93
C ARG A 242 10.04 -9.51 19.93
N ARG A 243 11.35 -9.78 19.97
CA ARG A 243 12.29 -9.06 20.86
C ARG A 243 12.34 -7.57 20.55
N ALA A 244 12.36 -7.20 19.26
CA ALA A 244 12.32 -5.82 18.81
C ALA A 244 11.05 -5.13 19.33
N SER A 245 9.90 -5.81 19.25
CA SER A 245 8.65 -5.32 19.83
C SER A 245 8.74 -5.18 21.35
N GLU A 246 9.13 -6.23 22.09
CA GLU A 246 9.18 -6.22 23.56
C GLU A 246 10.08 -5.11 24.11
N LYS A 247 11.19 -4.78 23.43
CA LYS A 247 12.05 -3.64 23.79
C LYS A 247 11.31 -2.31 23.82
N MET A 248 10.22 -2.19 23.07
CA MET A 248 9.41 -0.96 22.97
C MET A 248 8.19 -0.96 23.89
N ARG A 249 8.00 -2.01 24.70
CA ARG A 249 6.98 -2.02 25.76
C ARG A 249 7.24 -0.88 26.74
N GLY A 250 6.19 -0.14 27.09
CA GLY A 250 6.27 1.07 27.90
C GLY A 250 6.58 2.34 27.10
N LEU A 251 7.39 2.23 26.05
CA LEU A 251 7.80 3.34 25.18
C LEU A 251 6.81 3.55 24.03
N TRP A 252 6.73 2.62 23.08
CA TRP A 252 5.87 2.75 21.89
C TRP A 252 4.48 2.18 22.09
N PHE A 253 4.32 1.24 23.00
CA PHE A 253 3.02 0.70 23.36
C PHE A 253 2.96 0.26 24.82
N SER A 254 1.76 0.05 25.34
CA SER A 254 1.51 -0.64 26.61
C SER A 254 0.26 -1.51 26.54
N GLY A 255 0.10 -2.43 27.49
CA GLY A 255 -0.98 -3.42 27.50
C GLY A 255 -0.48 -4.82 27.14
N ASP A 256 -1.25 -5.83 27.52
CA ASP A 256 -0.82 -7.23 27.46
C ASP A 256 -1.65 -8.09 26.50
N TRP A 257 -2.76 -7.55 25.99
CA TRP A 257 -3.70 -8.24 25.11
C TRP A 257 -3.94 -7.40 23.86
N LEU A 258 -4.02 -8.05 22.69
CA LEU A 258 -4.12 -7.37 21.38
C LEU A 258 -5.22 -6.29 21.36
N PHE A 259 -6.42 -6.60 21.85
CA PHE A 259 -7.56 -5.67 21.86
C PHE A 259 -7.51 -4.60 22.96
N PHE A 260 -6.51 -4.66 23.84
CA PHE A 260 -6.29 -3.72 24.96
C PHE A 260 -4.89 -3.10 24.89
N VAL A 261 -4.36 -2.93 23.69
CA VAL A 261 -3.10 -2.21 23.48
C VAL A 261 -3.34 -0.70 23.44
N HIS A 262 -2.44 0.03 24.07
CA HIS A 262 -2.34 1.47 23.95
C HIS A 262 -1.12 1.80 23.11
N THR A 263 -1.34 2.16 21.84
CA THR A 263 -0.30 2.65 20.93
C THR A 263 0.06 4.09 21.27
N LYS A 264 1.37 4.34 21.47
CA LYS A 264 1.95 5.64 21.83
C LYS A 264 2.80 6.20 20.69
N SER A 265 3.67 5.37 20.10
CA SER A 265 4.48 5.78 18.94
C SER A 265 3.66 5.72 17.67
N ARG A 266 3.82 6.72 16.82
CA ARG A 266 3.04 6.90 15.59
C ARG A 266 3.94 7.29 14.42
N ASN A 267 3.65 6.76 13.23
CA ASN A 267 4.33 7.18 12.01
C ASN A 267 3.40 8.02 11.11
N PHE A 268 3.47 9.34 11.26
CA PHE A 268 2.67 10.29 10.47
C PHE A 268 3.32 10.67 9.13
N ASP A 269 4.51 10.13 8.83
CA ASP A 269 5.17 10.36 7.56
C ASP A 269 4.40 9.67 6.44
N ILE A 270 3.72 10.47 5.62
CA ILE A 270 2.96 10.03 4.45
C ILE A 270 3.55 10.61 3.15
N GLY A 271 4.81 11.07 3.18
CA GLY A 271 5.52 11.66 2.04
C GLY A 271 4.97 12.98 1.51
N LEU A 272 4.39 13.81 2.38
CA LEU A 272 3.89 15.14 2.00
C LEU A 272 5.01 16.19 1.85
N ASP A 273 6.17 15.97 2.45
CA ASP A 273 7.30 16.90 2.52
C ASP A 273 8.35 16.62 1.44
N ASP A 274 8.88 15.39 1.38
CA ASP A 274 9.94 15.02 0.43
C ASP A 274 9.53 13.95 -0.59
N GLY A 275 8.27 13.50 -0.54
CA GLY A 275 7.76 12.44 -1.39
C GLY A 275 8.22 11.03 -0.98
N LEU A 276 8.83 10.87 0.20
CA LEU A 276 9.29 9.60 0.75
C LEU A 276 8.54 9.29 2.05
N VAL A 277 8.41 8.01 2.38
CA VAL A 277 8.01 7.57 3.72
C VAL A 277 9.17 6.84 4.34
N THR A 278 9.61 7.36 5.49
CA THR A 278 10.68 6.78 6.28
C THR A 278 10.09 5.79 7.30
N PRO A 279 10.50 4.50 7.27
CA PRO A 279 10.08 3.53 8.27
C PRO A 279 10.66 3.87 9.65
N ARG A 280 9.91 3.54 10.72
CA ARG A 280 10.42 3.67 12.10
C ARG A 280 11.17 2.42 12.52
N LEU A 281 12.44 2.59 12.91
CA LEU A 281 13.26 1.50 13.43
C LEU A 281 13.27 1.52 14.95
N VAL A 282 13.07 0.36 15.58
CA VAL A 282 13.37 0.25 17.02
C VAL A 282 14.87 0.49 17.27
N PRO A 283 15.28 0.87 18.49
CA PRO A 283 16.68 0.92 18.86
C PRO A 283 17.42 -0.37 18.47
N PRO A 284 18.67 -0.28 17.97
CA PRO A 284 19.33 -1.40 17.32
C PRO A 284 19.23 -2.71 18.10
N ILE A 285 18.75 -3.75 17.42
CA ILE A 285 18.90 -5.14 17.86
C ILE A 285 20.22 -5.70 17.32
N PRO A 286 20.83 -6.71 17.98
CA PRO A 286 22.11 -7.26 17.54
C PRO A 286 22.17 -7.64 16.05
N GLU A 287 21.06 -8.13 15.51
CA GLU A 287 20.91 -8.57 14.12
C GLU A 287 20.94 -7.41 13.10
N CYS A 288 20.65 -6.18 13.54
CA CYS A 288 20.50 -5.00 12.69
C CYS A 288 21.42 -3.85 13.13
N ARG A 289 22.62 -4.18 13.64
CA ARG A 289 23.58 -3.17 14.10
C ARG A 289 24.02 -2.28 12.93
N GLY A 290 23.85 -0.97 13.09
CA GLY A 290 24.23 0.02 12.08
C GLY A 290 23.29 0.07 10.87
N ALA A 291 22.12 -0.57 10.94
CA ALA A 291 21.09 -0.41 9.92
C ALA A 291 20.45 0.97 10.00
N GLU A 292 20.22 1.57 8.85
CA GLU A 292 19.49 2.83 8.69
C GLU A 292 18.12 2.55 8.06
N PRO A 293 17.09 3.37 8.36
CA PRO A 293 15.80 3.22 7.71
C PRO A 293 15.97 3.42 6.20
N GLN A 294 15.26 2.62 5.40
CA GLN A 294 15.23 2.77 3.95
C GLN A 294 13.91 3.45 3.55
N PRO A 295 13.92 4.76 3.20
CA PRO A 295 12.71 5.46 2.80
C PRO A 295 12.22 4.97 1.44
N TYR A 296 10.90 4.89 1.28
CA TYR A 296 10.27 4.52 0.00
C TYR A 296 9.47 5.68 -0.59
N PRO A 297 9.53 5.89 -1.92
CA PRO A 297 8.77 6.95 -2.54
C PRO A 297 7.28 6.67 -2.50
N VAL A 298 6.48 7.70 -2.24
CA VAL A 298 5.03 7.60 -2.40
C VAL A 298 4.68 7.51 -3.89
N PRO A 299 3.60 6.80 -4.27
CA PRO A 299 3.18 6.77 -5.65
C PRO A 299 2.83 8.19 -6.14
N ASN A 300 3.26 8.54 -7.35
CA ASN A 300 2.94 9.81 -7.99
C ASN A 300 2.16 9.59 -9.29
N LEU A 301 1.79 10.69 -9.94
CA LEU A 301 0.96 10.69 -11.15
C LEU A 301 1.66 11.38 -12.33
N ASP A 302 2.98 11.47 -12.31
CA ASP A 302 3.74 12.22 -13.34
C ASP A 302 3.48 11.64 -14.74
N VAL A 303 3.38 10.30 -14.84
CA VAL A 303 3.09 9.59 -16.10
C VAL A 303 1.74 9.99 -16.73
N LEU A 304 0.78 10.49 -15.95
CA LEU A 304 -0.48 10.99 -16.52
C LEU A 304 -0.19 12.21 -17.38
N SER A 305 0.57 13.17 -16.83
CA SER A 305 0.91 14.41 -17.52
C SER A 305 1.77 14.18 -18.75
N GLU A 306 2.68 13.20 -18.71
CA GLU A 306 3.51 12.78 -19.86
C GLU A 306 2.68 12.34 -21.07
N HIS A 307 1.51 11.75 -20.82
CA HIS A 307 0.56 11.32 -21.86
C HIS A 307 -0.59 12.31 -22.07
N GLY A 308 -0.53 13.51 -21.48
CA GLY A 308 -1.58 14.52 -21.58
C GLY A 308 -2.89 14.17 -20.86
N PHE A 309 -2.85 13.21 -19.92
CA PHE A 309 -3.93 12.92 -19.00
C PHE A 309 -3.87 13.85 -17.78
N SER A 310 -5.03 14.12 -17.19
CA SER A 310 -5.12 14.68 -15.85
C SER A 310 -6.22 13.99 -15.05
N ILE A 311 -6.17 14.13 -13.72
CA ILE A 311 -7.12 13.49 -12.81
C ILE A 311 -7.64 14.49 -11.78
N LYS A 312 -8.95 14.41 -11.52
CA LYS A 312 -9.57 14.92 -10.30
C LYS A 312 -9.91 13.73 -9.41
N PHE A 313 -9.35 13.71 -8.21
CA PHE A 313 -9.57 12.66 -7.21
C PHE A 313 -10.18 13.25 -5.94
N GLU A 314 -11.42 12.85 -5.66
CA GLU A 314 -12.18 13.33 -4.51
C GLU A 314 -12.61 12.18 -3.61
N ILE A 315 -12.63 12.42 -2.31
CA ILE A 315 -13.23 11.56 -1.29
C ILE A 315 -14.48 12.27 -0.77
N GLU A 316 -15.60 11.55 -0.72
CA GLU A 316 -16.81 11.99 -0.01
C GLU A 316 -16.95 11.18 1.28
N PRO A 317 -16.57 11.75 2.44
CA PRO A 317 -16.74 11.10 3.74
C PRO A 317 -18.22 10.82 4.03
N LYS A 318 -18.51 9.62 4.53
CA LYS A 318 -19.86 9.18 4.90
C LYS A 318 -19.97 8.66 6.33
N GLU A 319 -18.86 8.65 7.04
CA GLU A 319 -18.69 8.23 8.43
C GLU A 319 -19.29 9.28 9.38
N TRP A 320 -19.53 8.88 10.64
CA TRP A 320 -20.00 9.80 11.67
C TRP A 320 -18.94 10.84 12.06
N GLU A 321 -17.66 10.49 11.89
CA GLU A 321 -16.51 11.33 12.17
C GLU A 321 -16.33 12.46 11.15
N LYS A 322 -17.02 12.42 10.01
CA LYS A 322 -16.83 13.34 8.89
C LYS A 322 -16.87 14.81 9.30
N ASP A 323 -17.78 15.21 10.19
CA ASP A 323 -17.97 16.62 10.53
C ASP A 323 -16.81 17.16 11.36
N LYS A 324 -16.16 16.30 12.15
CA LYS A 324 -14.93 16.63 12.89
C LYS A 324 -13.74 16.78 11.94
N ILE A 325 -13.65 15.91 10.92
CA ILE A 325 -12.56 15.97 9.95
C ILE A 325 -12.73 17.18 9.04
N LEU A 326 -13.93 17.37 8.48
CA LEU A 326 -14.24 18.50 7.62
C LEU A 326 -14.13 19.84 8.35
N SER A 327 -14.35 19.91 9.67
CA SER A 327 -14.13 21.16 10.41
C SER A 327 -12.65 21.56 10.54
N VAL A 328 -11.71 20.63 10.31
CA VAL A 328 -10.28 20.96 10.26
C VAL A 328 -9.95 21.79 9.02
N ILE A 329 -10.53 21.42 7.87
CA ILE A 329 -10.25 22.06 6.58
C ILE A 329 -11.26 23.15 6.20
N TYR A 330 -12.47 23.09 6.77
CA TYR A 330 -13.53 24.09 6.60
C TYR A 330 -14.02 24.58 7.98
N PRO A 331 -13.31 25.54 8.61
CA PRO A 331 -13.70 26.09 9.91
C PRO A 331 -15.07 26.79 9.86
N ASN A 332 -15.38 27.44 8.74
CA ASN A 332 -16.71 28.02 8.49
C ASN A 332 -17.66 26.94 7.95
N ALA A 333 -18.65 26.55 8.75
CA ALA A 333 -19.64 25.54 8.36
C ALA A 333 -20.42 25.90 7.08
N LYS A 334 -20.55 27.20 6.74
CA LYS A 334 -21.23 27.65 5.51
C LYS A 334 -20.42 27.41 4.23
N GLU A 335 -19.10 27.28 4.35
CA GLU A 335 -18.16 27.04 3.24
C GLU A 335 -17.80 25.56 3.14
N ARG A 336 -18.34 24.70 4.02
CA ARG A 336 -17.98 23.29 4.09
C ARG A 336 -18.46 22.55 2.85
N GLU A 337 -17.52 22.10 2.04
CA GLU A 337 -17.79 21.19 0.96
C GLU A 337 -18.08 19.77 1.45
N LYS A 338 -18.82 19.00 0.65
CA LYS A 338 -19.13 17.60 0.96
C LYS A 338 -17.99 16.64 0.62
N ARG A 339 -17.01 17.11 -0.15
CA ARG A 339 -15.91 16.33 -0.70
C ARG A 339 -14.60 17.00 -0.35
N LEU A 340 -13.55 16.19 -0.33
CA LEU A 340 -12.18 16.66 -0.18
C LEU A 340 -11.31 16.03 -1.26
N GLU A 341 -10.36 16.80 -1.75
CA GLU A 341 -9.28 16.35 -2.62
C GLU A 341 -8.05 16.02 -1.76
N PRO A 342 -7.56 14.76 -1.73
CA PRO A 342 -6.41 14.39 -0.91
C PRO A 342 -5.16 15.25 -1.14
N ALA A 343 -4.88 15.59 -2.40
CA ALA A 343 -3.74 16.43 -2.79
C ALA A 343 -3.76 17.84 -2.16
N VAL A 344 -4.94 18.34 -1.79
CA VAL A 344 -5.12 19.66 -1.17
C VAL A 344 -5.32 19.52 0.34
N HIS A 345 -6.11 18.55 0.76
CA HIS A 345 -6.69 18.53 2.11
C HIS A 345 -5.97 17.59 3.08
N PHE A 346 -5.16 16.64 2.63
CA PHE A 346 -4.42 15.77 3.56
C PHE A 346 -3.40 16.56 4.38
N ALA A 347 -2.70 17.53 3.78
CA ALA A 347 -1.71 18.34 4.49
C ALA A 347 -2.27 19.06 5.74
N PRO A 348 -3.34 19.88 5.65
CA PRO A 348 -3.92 20.52 6.84
C PRO A 348 -4.52 19.52 7.84
N ILE A 349 -5.08 18.39 7.38
CA ILE A 349 -5.58 17.33 8.27
C ILE A 349 -4.42 16.70 9.06
N MET A 350 -3.33 16.37 8.38
CA MET A 350 -2.15 15.76 9.00
C MET A 350 -1.44 16.72 9.96
N ASP A 351 -1.40 18.02 9.66
CA ASP A 351 -0.89 19.04 10.60
C ASP A 351 -1.72 19.06 11.89
N TYR A 352 -3.05 19.03 11.78
CA TYR A 352 -3.95 18.91 12.94
C TYR A 352 -3.68 17.62 13.73
N ILE A 353 -3.57 16.48 13.06
CA ILE A 353 -3.29 15.17 13.69
C ILE A 353 -1.96 15.22 14.44
N ARG A 354 -0.89 15.73 13.85
CA ARG A 354 0.43 15.85 14.48
C ARG A 354 0.39 16.74 15.74
N LYS A 355 -0.30 17.89 15.68
CA LYS A 355 -0.51 18.77 16.84
C LYS A 355 -1.32 18.09 17.95
N ALA A 356 -2.38 17.37 17.58
CA ALA A 356 -3.20 16.62 18.53
C ALA A 356 -2.41 15.47 19.18
N ALA A 357 -1.57 14.77 18.39
CA ALA A 357 -0.70 13.71 18.87
C ALA A 357 0.33 14.24 19.87
N ALA A 358 1.01 15.35 19.55
CA ALA A 358 1.99 15.97 20.43
C ALA A 358 1.40 16.41 21.79
N LYS A 359 0.13 16.82 21.80
CA LYS A 359 -0.59 17.14 23.03
C LYS A 359 -0.99 15.89 23.83
N LYS A 360 -1.33 14.80 23.15
CA LYS A 360 -1.84 13.55 23.76
C LYS A 360 -0.71 12.66 24.28
N TYR A 361 0.43 12.64 23.58
CA TYR A 361 1.58 11.81 23.87
C TYR A 361 2.80 12.72 24.02
N PRO A 362 3.00 13.34 25.21
CA PRO A 362 4.22 14.10 25.46
C PRO A 362 5.45 13.18 25.33
N TYR A 363 6.57 13.77 24.92
CA TYR A 363 7.84 13.08 24.67
C TYR A 363 8.13 12.03 25.74
N ASN A 364 8.32 10.80 25.30
CA ASN A 364 8.45 9.63 26.17
C ASN A 364 9.91 9.14 26.31
N GLY A 365 10.89 9.92 25.84
CA GLY A 365 12.29 9.50 25.79
C GLY A 365 12.71 8.75 24.52
N ASP A 366 11.81 8.58 23.54
CA ASP A 366 12.16 8.00 22.23
C ASP A 366 12.93 9.01 21.38
N PRO A 367 14.22 8.75 21.04
CA PRO A 367 15.02 9.68 20.24
C PRO A 367 14.47 9.91 18.81
N GLN A 368 13.51 9.09 18.34
CA GLN A 368 12.85 9.26 17.04
C GLN A 368 11.47 9.94 17.14
N ASP A 369 11.04 10.37 18.33
CA ASP A 369 9.76 11.06 18.52
C ASP A 369 9.74 12.43 17.81
N PRO A 370 8.76 12.69 16.92
CA PRO A 370 8.66 13.94 16.17
C PRO A 370 8.04 15.07 16.99
N THR A 371 7.69 14.85 18.27
CA THR A 371 7.22 15.92 19.14
C THR A 371 8.30 17.00 19.30
N PRO A 372 7.95 18.30 19.17
CA PRO A 372 8.93 19.36 19.36
C PRO A 372 9.52 19.23 20.76
N ARG A 373 10.85 19.05 20.85
CA ARG A 373 11.58 19.18 22.12
C ARG A 373 11.18 20.52 22.71
N THR A 374 10.59 20.52 23.90
CA THR A 374 10.38 21.79 24.58
C THR A 374 11.76 22.37 24.89
N THR A 375 11.92 23.69 24.84
CA THR A 375 13.21 24.37 25.07
C THR A 375 13.88 24.00 26.41
N PHE A 376 13.16 23.37 27.33
CA PHE A 376 13.67 22.82 28.58
C PHE A 376 14.54 21.55 28.40
N ASP A 377 14.26 20.70 27.41
CA ASP A 377 14.98 19.44 27.21
C ASP A 377 16.41 19.64 26.68
N PHE A 378 16.69 20.81 26.08
CA PHE A 378 18.01 21.15 25.55
C PHE A 378 19.01 21.53 26.66
N LEU A 379 18.54 21.96 27.83
CA LEU A 379 19.42 22.43 28.92
C LEU A 379 19.97 21.29 29.78
N GLU A 380 19.30 20.15 29.86
CA GLU A 380 19.82 18.99 30.63
C GLU A 380 20.94 18.23 29.90
N HIS A 381 21.01 18.29 28.57
CA HIS A 381 22.01 17.53 27.79
C HIS A 381 23.25 18.34 27.37
N VAL A 382 23.29 19.66 27.61
CA VAL A 382 24.39 20.54 27.19
C VAL A 382 25.24 21.03 28.36
N LEU A 383 24.78 20.90 29.61
CA LEU A 383 25.60 21.26 30.77
C LEU A 383 26.43 20.06 31.24
N PRO A 384 27.78 20.13 31.23
CA PRO A 384 28.60 19.09 31.85
C PRO A 384 28.26 19.05 33.35
N GLN A 385 28.01 17.85 33.88
CA GLN A 385 27.86 17.63 35.32
C GLN A 385 29.13 18.13 36.01
N THR A 386 29.07 19.31 36.62
CA THR A 386 30.16 19.85 37.41
C THR A 386 30.32 18.97 38.65
N SER A 387 31.41 18.21 38.66
CA SER A 387 31.94 17.53 39.83
C SER A 387 32.12 18.53 40.98
N THR A 388 31.33 18.37 42.04
CA THR A 388 31.54 19.06 43.31
C THR A 388 32.67 18.35 44.06
N ALA A 389 33.89 18.87 43.91
CA ALA A 389 34.99 18.55 44.81
C ALA A 389 34.76 19.28 46.14
N THR A 390 34.61 18.51 47.22
CA THR A 390 34.63 18.99 48.61
C THR A 390 36.04 19.42 49.00
N PRO A 391 36.25 20.61 49.59
CA PRO A 391 37.50 20.92 50.26
C PRO A 391 37.49 20.41 51.71
N LYS A 392 38.67 20.00 52.16
CA LYS A 392 38.99 19.61 53.55
C LYS A 392 38.94 20.78 54.51
#